data_AF-A0A2K9CDH7-F1
#
_entry.id   AF-A0A2K9CDH7-F1
#
_cell.length_a   1.000
_cell.length_b   1.000
_cell.length_c   1.000
_cell.angle_alpha   90.00
_cell.angle_beta   90.00
_cell.angle_gamma   90.00
#
_symmetry.space_group_name_H-M   'P 1'
#
loop_
_entity.id
_entity.type
_entity.pdbx_description
1 polymer ?
#
loop_
_entity_poly.entity_id
_entity_poly.type
_entity_poly.pdbx_seq_one_letter_code
_entity_poly.pdbx_strand_id
1 'polypeptide(L)'
;MQKKDSIKKYRESQKQVHNQEVNEIIKETYSSSNQNAKLYYYKINKKLRWWGWLLPLLLTSLSTGLSFLIGWSLYWNFNLNGASGGWAGVGWVAFSILIGFAFSYMILSWIRNRRAAEFFNHKGRRYQLTLTDWEAKIIMWKKIIGLTTVLMVIVTGLTIGLL
;
A
#
# COMPACT_ATOMS: atom_id res chain seq x y z
N MET A 1 -20.71 1.15 47.51
CA MET A 1 -20.08 2.26 46.77
C MET A 1 -18.56 2.09 46.61
N GLN A 2 -17.80 1.73 47.65
CA GLN A 2 -16.31 1.61 47.61
C GLN A 2 -15.71 0.77 46.46
N LYS A 3 -16.36 -0.33 46.04
CA LYS A 3 -15.86 -1.21 44.96
C LYS A 3 -15.89 -0.57 43.56
N LYS A 4 -16.77 0.41 43.32
CA LYS A 4 -16.88 1.10 42.02
C LYS A 4 -15.77 2.14 41.86
N ASP A 5 -15.42 2.82 42.96
CA ASP A 5 -14.36 3.82 42.99
C ASP A 5 -12.96 3.18 42.85
N SER A 6 -12.76 1.97 43.40
CA SER A 6 -11.51 1.22 43.22
C SER A 6 -11.30 0.77 41.77
N ILE A 7 -12.35 0.30 41.08
CA ILE A 7 -12.28 -0.10 39.66
C ILE A 7 -12.00 1.12 38.77
N LYS A 8 -12.63 2.27 39.07
CA LYS A 8 -12.41 3.50 38.30
C LYS A 8 -10.95 3.97 38.42
N LYS A 9 -10.41 4.02 39.64
CA LYS A 9 -9.00 4.38 39.89
C LYS A 9 -8.02 3.41 39.21
N TYR A 10 -8.32 2.11 39.23
CA TYR A 10 -7.51 1.09 38.54
C TYR A 10 -7.50 1.27 37.01
N ARG A 11 -8.65 1.61 36.40
CA ARG A 11 -8.71 1.91 34.96
C ARG A 11 -7.95 3.18 34.61
N GLU A 12 -7.99 4.18 35.47
CA GLU A 12 -7.23 5.42 35.29
C GLU A 12 -5.72 5.18 35.40
N SER A 13 -5.27 4.39 36.37
CA SER A 13 -3.85 4.03 36.49
C SER A 13 -3.36 3.22 35.29
N GLN A 14 -4.15 2.26 34.79
CA GLN A 14 -3.79 1.52 33.56
C GLN A 14 -3.66 2.43 32.34
N LYS A 15 -4.56 3.43 32.19
CA LYS A 15 -4.45 4.41 31.10
C LYS A 15 -3.20 5.27 31.23
N GLN A 16 -2.84 5.66 32.45
CA GLN A 16 -1.63 6.45 32.70
C GLN A 16 -0.37 5.67 32.34
N VAL A 17 -0.26 4.41 32.78
CA VAL A 17 0.86 3.52 32.44
C VAL A 17 0.95 3.33 30.93
N HIS A 18 -0.16 3.01 30.27
CA HIS A 18 -0.19 2.87 28.81
C HIS A 18 0.28 4.16 28.10
N ASN A 19 -0.18 5.33 28.54
CA ASN A 19 0.24 6.59 27.95
C ASN A 19 1.73 6.88 28.17
N GLN A 20 2.29 6.47 29.33
CA GLN A 20 3.72 6.59 29.61
C GLN A 20 4.54 5.70 28.67
N GLU A 21 4.17 4.42 28.51
CA GLU A 21 4.81 3.49 27.57
C GLU A 21 4.80 4.05 26.13
N VAL A 22 3.63 4.52 25.68
CA VAL A 22 3.48 5.11 24.34
C VAL A 22 4.39 6.34 24.18
N ASN A 23 4.45 7.21 25.19
CA ASN A 23 5.32 8.40 25.19
C ASN A 23 6.81 8.06 25.18
N GLU A 24 7.20 7.00 25.86
CA GLU A 24 8.57 6.49 25.86
C GLU A 24 8.98 6.00 24.45
N ILE A 25 8.16 5.18 23.80
CA ILE A 25 8.41 4.71 22.43
C ILE A 25 8.56 5.89 21.45
N ILE A 26 7.74 6.93 21.59
CA ILE A 26 7.81 8.13 20.75
C ILE A 26 9.10 8.88 21.01
N LYS A 27 9.45 9.09 22.27
CA LYS A 27 10.68 9.78 22.65
C LYS A 27 11.90 9.02 22.14
N GLU A 28 11.89 7.69 22.22
CA GLU A 28 12.95 6.87 21.65
C GLU A 28 13.01 7.00 20.11
N THR A 29 11.85 7.00 19.45
CA THR A 29 11.74 7.08 17.98
C THR A 29 12.20 8.43 17.44
N TYR A 30 11.79 9.54 18.08
CA TYR A 30 11.94 10.90 17.56
C TYR A 30 12.86 11.81 18.39
N SER A 31 13.42 11.35 19.49
CA SER A 31 14.29 12.16 20.35
C SER A 31 15.50 11.39 20.86
N SER A 32 15.79 10.21 20.31
CA SER A 32 17.04 9.51 20.57
C SER A 32 18.23 10.27 19.96
N SER A 33 19.39 10.16 20.59
CA SER A 33 20.66 10.71 20.07
C SER A 33 20.95 10.25 18.63
N ASN A 34 20.49 9.05 18.28
CA ASN A 34 20.65 8.43 16.95
C ASN A 34 19.54 8.77 15.95
N GLN A 35 18.63 9.69 16.28
CA GLN A 35 17.49 10.05 15.41
C GLN A 35 17.94 10.47 14.00
N ASN A 36 18.98 11.31 13.90
CA ASN A 36 19.48 11.80 12.61
C ASN A 36 19.97 10.65 11.72
N ALA A 37 20.67 9.67 12.31
CA ALA A 37 21.10 8.47 11.60
C ALA A 37 19.90 7.63 11.15
N LYS A 38 18.94 7.35 12.05
CA LYS A 38 17.71 6.61 11.72
C LYS A 38 16.93 7.30 10.57
N LEU A 39 16.78 8.62 10.62
CA LEU A 39 16.13 9.40 9.57
C LEU A 39 16.89 9.35 8.23
N TYR A 40 18.22 9.42 8.26
CA TYR A 40 19.06 9.32 7.06
C TYR A 40 18.89 7.97 6.36
N TYR A 41 19.06 6.86 7.10
CA TYR A 41 18.87 5.51 6.57
C TYR A 41 17.43 5.30 6.08
N TYR A 42 16.45 5.75 6.83
CA TYR A 42 15.04 5.68 6.45
C TYR A 42 14.77 6.41 5.12
N LYS A 43 15.31 7.63 4.93
CA LYS A 43 15.19 8.39 3.67
C LYS A 43 15.82 7.65 2.49
N ILE A 44 17.00 7.06 2.68
CA ILE A 44 17.69 6.29 1.65
C ILE A 44 16.88 5.05 1.26
N ASN A 45 16.40 4.29 2.24
CA ASN A 45 15.66 3.05 2.01
C ASN A 45 14.27 3.30 1.40
N LYS A 46 13.66 4.46 1.67
CA LYS A 46 12.36 4.88 1.11
C LYS A 46 12.47 5.44 -0.32
N LYS A 47 13.66 5.85 -0.76
CA LYS A 47 13.86 6.45 -2.09
C LYS A 47 13.78 5.36 -3.16
N LEU A 48 13.05 5.65 -4.25
CA LEU A 48 13.11 4.81 -5.44
C LEU A 48 14.52 4.91 -6.03
N ARG A 49 15.22 3.79 -6.01
CA ARG A 49 16.45 3.61 -6.80
C ARG A 49 16.08 3.45 -8.28
N TRP A 50 17.06 3.45 -9.18
CA TRP A 50 16.79 3.39 -10.62
C TRP A 50 15.95 2.17 -11.03
N TRP A 51 16.20 1.00 -10.45
CA TRP A 51 15.38 -0.21 -10.66
C TRP A 51 13.92 -0.03 -10.22
N GLY A 52 13.67 0.82 -9.22
CA GLY A 52 12.32 1.20 -8.80
C GLY A 52 11.54 2.01 -9.85
N TRP A 53 12.23 2.65 -10.79
CA TRP A 53 11.60 3.34 -11.93
C TRP A 53 11.39 2.41 -13.13
N LEU A 54 12.24 1.38 -13.28
CA LEU A 54 12.11 0.38 -14.33
C LEU A 54 10.99 -0.63 -14.04
N LEU A 55 10.77 -0.98 -12.77
CA LEU A 55 9.74 -1.95 -12.37
C LEU A 55 8.32 -1.57 -12.79
N PRO A 56 7.83 -0.32 -12.61
CA PRO A 56 6.51 0.08 -13.08
C PRO A 56 6.33 -0.10 -14.59
N LEU A 57 7.35 0.23 -15.39
CA LEU A 57 7.32 0.05 -16.84
C LEU A 57 7.21 -1.43 -17.20
N LEU A 58 8.07 -2.27 -16.59
CA LEU A 58 8.07 -3.72 -16.82
C LEU A 58 6.73 -4.36 -16.43
N LEU A 59 6.20 -4.03 -15.24
CA LEU A 59 4.92 -4.55 -14.76
C LEU A 59 3.76 -4.11 -15.65
N THR A 60 3.77 -2.87 -16.12
CA THR A 60 2.76 -2.36 -17.05
C THR A 60 2.83 -3.09 -18.38
N SER A 61 4.02 -3.25 -18.97
CA SER A 61 4.21 -3.96 -20.23
C SER A 61 3.75 -5.42 -20.15
N LEU A 62 4.12 -6.13 -19.08
CA LEU A 62 3.68 -7.52 -18.86
C LEU A 62 2.16 -7.60 -18.68
N SER A 63 1.57 -6.72 -17.88
CA SER A 63 0.13 -6.67 -17.64
C SER A 63 -0.66 -6.36 -18.91
N THR A 64 -0.13 -5.45 -19.73
CA THR A 64 -0.69 -5.12 -21.04
C THR A 64 -0.62 -6.33 -21.96
N GLY A 65 0.56 -6.95 -22.11
CA GLY A 65 0.72 -8.17 -22.93
C GLY A 65 -0.22 -9.30 -22.50
N LEU A 66 -0.37 -9.54 -21.20
CA LEU A 66 -1.32 -10.51 -20.66
C LEU A 66 -2.77 -10.15 -20.98
N SER A 67 -3.13 -8.86 -20.91
CA SER A 67 -4.47 -8.40 -21.27
C SER A 67 -4.80 -8.70 -22.74
N PHE A 68 -3.84 -8.49 -23.63
CA PHE A 68 -3.98 -8.82 -25.05
C PHE A 68 -4.15 -10.32 -25.27
N LEU A 69 -3.27 -11.14 -24.68
CA LEU A 69 -3.32 -12.59 -24.82
C LEU A 69 -4.64 -13.17 -24.30
N ILE A 70 -5.06 -12.77 -23.10
CA ILE A 70 -6.31 -13.28 -22.50
C ILE A 70 -7.51 -12.74 -23.26
N GLY A 71 -7.56 -11.43 -23.54
CA GLY A 71 -8.70 -10.81 -24.21
C GLY A 71 -8.97 -11.40 -25.60
N TRP A 72 -7.90 -11.66 -26.37
CA TRP A 72 -8.01 -12.27 -27.69
C TRP A 72 -8.32 -13.77 -27.63
N SER A 73 -7.75 -14.47 -26.64
CA SER A 73 -8.09 -15.87 -26.38
C SER A 73 -9.57 -16.05 -26.00
N LEU A 74 -10.13 -15.14 -25.18
CA LEU A 74 -11.56 -15.14 -24.82
C LEU A 74 -12.45 -14.92 -26.05
N TYR A 75 -12.02 -14.08 -26.98
CA TYR A 75 -12.73 -13.87 -28.24
C TYR A 75 -12.72 -15.12 -29.12
N TRP A 76 -11.54 -15.68 -29.40
CA TRP A 76 -11.41 -16.84 -30.30
C TRP A 76 -12.03 -18.12 -29.76
N ASN A 77 -11.91 -18.39 -28.45
CA ASN A 77 -12.33 -19.68 -27.89
C ASN A 77 -13.75 -19.69 -27.35
N PHE A 78 -14.27 -18.54 -26.91
CA PHE A 78 -15.57 -18.47 -26.22
C PHE A 78 -16.58 -17.54 -26.90
N ASN A 79 -16.18 -16.80 -27.94
CA ASN A 79 -17.02 -15.81 -28.65
C ASN A 79 -17.77 -14.86 -27.69
N LEU A 80 -17.18 -14.56 -26.53
CA LEU A 80 -17.82 -13.83 -25.44
C LEU A 80 -18.04 -12.34 -25.74
N ASN A 81 -17.37 -11.79 -26.76
CA ASN A 81 -17.28 -10.35 -26.97
C ASN A 81 -18.15 -9.79 -28.10
N GLY A 82 -18.92 -10.61 -28.82
CA GLY A 82 -19.84 -10.12 -29.86
C GLY A 82 -19.16 -9.23 -30.92
N ALA A 83 -19.84 -8.14 -31.32
CA ALA A 83 -19.50 -7.30 -32.47
C ALA A 83 -18.24 -6.40 -32.32
N SER A 84 -17.72 -6.20 -31.10
CA SER A 84 -16.54 -5.35 -30.85
C SER A 84 -15.21 -6.11 -30.95
N GLY A 85 -15.24 -7.38 -31.35
CA GLY A 85 -14.06 -8.21 -31.56
C GLY A 85 -13.27 -8.48 -30.26
N GLY A 86 -12.01 -8.86 -30.39
CA GLY A 86 -11.17 -9.16 -29.22
C GLY A 86 -10.79 -7.93 -28.39
N TRP A 87 -10.95 -6.71 -28.91
CA TRP A 87 -10.63 -5.46 -28.20
C TRP A 87 -11.44 -5.30 -26.91
N ALA A 88 -12.72 -5.68 -26.91
CA ALA A 88 -13.56 -5.63 -25.70
C ALA A 88 -13.00 -6.53 -24.60
N GLY A 89 -12.58 -7.74 -24.96
CA GLY A 89 -11.91 -8.66 -24.05
C GLY A 89 -10.63 -8.07 -23.48
N VAL A 90 -9.79 -7.45 -24.30
CA VAL A 90 -8.54 -6.80 -23.85
C VAL A 90 -8.84 -5.66 -22.86
N GLY A 91 -9.85 -4.83 -23.15
CA GLY A 91 -10.28 -3.74 -22.27
C GLY A 91 -10.74 -4.24 -20.89
N TRP A 92 -11.61 -5.25 -20.85
CA TRP A 92 -12.12 -5.81 -19.60
C TRP A 92 -11.05 -6.51 -18.77
N VAL A 93 -10.11 -7.23 -19.41
CA VAL A 93 -9.00 -7.85 -18.71
C VAL A 93 -8.04 -6.79 -18.16
N ALA A 94 -7.68 -5.77 -18.96
CA ALA A 94 -6.84 -4.67 -18.50
C ALA A 94 -7.46 -3.94 -17.30
N PHE A 95 -8.77 -3.70 -17.34
CA PHE A 95 -9.52 -3.10 -16.23
C PHE A 95 -9.49 -3.99 -14.98
N SER A 96 -9.65 -5.31 -15.12
CA SER A 96 -9.58 -6.25 -14.01
C SER A 96 -8.18 -6.25 -13.36
N ILE A 97 -7.12 -6.21 -14.17
CA ILE A 97 -5.74 -6.10 -13.66
C ILE A 97 -5.51 -4.75 -12.97
N LEU A 98 -6.02 -3.65 -13.54
CA LEU A 98 -5.96 -2.32 -12.93
C LEU A 98 -6.60 -2.32 -11.53
N ILE A 99 -7.79 -2.93 -11.40
CA ILE A 99 -8.45 -3.13 -10.10
C ILE A 99 -7.55 -3.93 -9.15
N GLY A 100 -6.92 -5.01 -9.62
CA GLY A 100 -5.96 -5.79 -8.84
C GLY A 100 -4.79 -4.98 -8.28
N PHE A 101 -4.21 -4.08 -9.09
CA PHE A 101 -3.17 -3.17 -8.62
C PHE A 101 -3.69 -2.15 -7.59
N ALA A 102 -4.88 -1.58 -7.81
CA ALA A 102 -5.51 -0.65 -6.88
C ALA A 102 -5.77 -1.33 -5.51
N PHE A 103 -6.29 -2.56 -5.52
CA PHE A 103 -6.46 -3.36 -4.30
C PHE A 103 -5.12 -3.65 -3.62
N SER A 104 -4.08 -4.01 -4.38
CA SER A 104 -2.74 -4.25 -3.83
C SER A 104 -2.19 -3.01 -3.12
N TYR A 105 -2.41 -1.81 -3.68
CA TYR A 105 -2.04 -0.54 -3.04
C TYR A 105 -2.79 -0.31 -1.72
N MET A 106 -4.09 -0.62 -1.69
CA MET A 106 -4.91 -0.52 -0.47
C MET A 106 -4.44 -1.51 0.60
N ILE A 107 -4.15 -2.76 0.23
CA ILE A 107 -3.63 -3.79 1.15
C ILE A 107 -2.31 -3.33 1.77
N LEU A 108 -1.34 -2.85 0.96
CA LEU A 108 -0.08 -2.32 1.51
C LEU A 108 -0.30 -1.14 2.45
N SER A 109 -1.26 -0.27 2.13
CA SER A 109 -1.62 0.86 2.99
C SER A 109 -2.19 0.39 4.33
N TRP A 110 -3.07 -0.61 4.30
CA TRP A 110 -3.66 -1.20 5.49
C TRP A 110 -2.61 -1.91 6.36
N ILE A 111 -1.74 -2.74 5.76
CA ILE A 111 -0.66 -3.44 6.46
C ILE A 111 0.24 -2.44 7.18
N ARG A 112 0.66 -1.36 6.49
CA ARG A 112 1.49 -0.31 7.10
C ARG A 112 0.79 0.33 8.30
N ASN A 113 -0.47 0.73 8.12
CA ASN A 113 -1.22 1.43 9.17
C ASN A 113 -1.46 0.53 10.39
N ARG A 114 -1.71 -0.76 10.18
CA ARG A 114 -1.87 -1.75 11.25
C ARG A 114 -0.57 -1.94 12.03
N ARG A 115 0.54 -2.15 11.34
CA ARG A 115 1.86 -2.30 11.99
C ARG A 115 2.32 -1.04 12.71
N ALA A 116 1.99 0.15 12.20
CA ALA A 116 2.27 1.40 12.91
C ALA A 116 1.47 1.51 14.22
N ALA A 117 0.21 1.06 14.23
CA ALA A 117 -0.58 1.00 15.47
C ALA A 117 0.01 0.02 16.49
N GLU A 118 0.48 -1.13 16.03
CA GLU A 118 1.13 -2.15 16.86
C GLU A 118 2.48 -1.63 17.41
N PHE A 119 3.29 -0.97 16.58
CA PHE A 119 4.57 -0.38 16.98
C PHE A 119 4.42 0.67 18.09
N PHE A 120 3.45 1.57 17.96
CA PHE A 120 3.17 2.59 18.99
C PHE A 120 2.21 2.10 20.08
N ASN A 121 1.76 0.84 20.05
CA ASN A 121 0.70 0.29 20.89
C ASN A 121 -0.58 1.17 20.95
N HIS A 122 -0.83 2.04 19.96
CA HIS A 122 -1.86 3.08 20.05
C HIS A 122 -2.60 3.28 18.73
N LYS A 123 -3.93 3.07 18.74
CA LYS A 123 -4.78 3.13 17.52
C LYS A 123 -4.79 4.50 16.85
N GLY A 124 -4.68 5.60 17.60
CA GLY A 124 -4.63 6.96 17.04
C GLY A 124 -3.37 7.28 16.26
N ARG A 125 -2.31 6.46 16.36
CA ARG A 125 -0.98 6.73 15.77
C ARG A 125 -0.69 5.93 14.49
N ARG A 126 -1.72 5.31 13.90
CA ARG A 126 -1.67 4.54 12.64
C ARG A 126 -1.00 5.26 11.46
N TYR A 127 -0.99 6.59 11.48
CA TYR A 127 -0.46 7.41 10.40
C TYR A 127 0.91 8.03 10.69
N GLN A 128 1.44 7.82 11.91
CA GLN A 128 2.77 8.28 12.28
C GLN A 128 3.85 7.36 11.71
N LEU A 129 5.02 7.91 11.39
CA LEU A 129 6.14 7.17 10.82
C LEU A 129 6.91 6.48 11.94
N THR A 130 7.08 5.17 11.85
CA THR A 130 7.87 4.35 12.79
C THR A 130 9.38 4.48 12.58
N LEU A 131 9.80 5.07 11.45
CA LEU A 131 11.22 5.21 11.04
C LEU A 131 11.97 3.88 10.93
N THR A 132 11.25 2.80 10.65
CA THR A 132 11.79 1.46 10.49
C THR A 132 12.09 1.13 9.02
N ASP A 133 13.03 0.21 8.79
CA ASP A 133 13.40 -0.22 7.44
C ASP A 133 12.26 -0.94 6.70
N TRP A 134 11.43 -1.70 7.43
CA TRP A 134 10.27 -2.36 6.81
C TRP A 134 9.26 -1.33 6.31
N GLU A 135 9.01 -0.26 7.07
CA GLU A 135 8.07 0.79 6.65
C GLU A 135 8.60 1.50 5.40
N ALA A 136 9.89 1.80 5.37
CA ALA A 136 10.55 2.37 4.20
C ALA A 136 10.35 1.50 2.95
N LYS A 137 10.55 0.17 3.07
CA LYS A 137 10.31 -0.79 2.00
C LYS A 137 8.85 -0.82 1.55
N ILE A 138 7.88 -0.82 2.47
CA ILE A 138 6.46 -0.79 2.11
C ILE A 138 6.10 0.50 1.38
N ILE A 139 6.61 1.66 1.83
CA ILE A 139 6.36 2.92 1.13
C ILE A 139 6.99 2.92 -0.26
N MET A 140 8.19 2.36 -0.43
CA MET A 140 8.81 2.20 -1.75
C MET A 140 7.92 1.34 -2.67
N TRP A 141 7.49 0.16 -2.21
CA TRP A 141 6.58 -0.71 -2.97
C TRP A 141 5.25 -0.04 -3.31
N LYS A 142 4.67 0.72 -2.38
CA LYS A 142 3.47 1.52 -2.65
C LYS A 142 3.67 2.52 -3.79
N LYS A 143 4.85 3.15 -3.90
CA LYS A 143 5.14 4.04 -5.04
C LYS A 143 5.24 3.26 -6.35
N ILE A 144 5.90 2.10 -6.34
CA ILE A 144 6.02 1.24 -7.54
C ILE A 144 4.63 0.81 -8.02
N ILE A 145 3.80 0.27 -7.11
CA ILE A 145 2.44 -0.14 -7.44
C ILE A 145 1.62 1.08 -7.88
N GLY A 146 1.68 2.19 -7.16
CA GLY A 146 0.94 3.41 -7.52
C GLY A 146 1.31 3.94 -8.92
N LEU A 147 2.59 3.95 -9.27
CA LEU A 147 3.04 4.32 -10.62
C LEU A 147 2.53 3.32 -11.67
N THR A 148 2.58 2.02 -11.38
CA THR A 148 2.04 0.96 -12.25
C THR A 148 0.53 1.14 -12.47
N THR A 149 -0.22 1.45 -11.41
CA THR A 149 -1.66 1.74 -11.49
C THR A 149 -1.93 2.93 -12.41
N VAL A 150 -1.19 4.03 -12.26
CA VAL A 150 -1.36 5.22 -13.12
C VAL A 150 -1.10 4.89 -14.59
N LEU A 151 -0.03 4.13 -14.89
CA LEU A 151 0.25 3.72 -16.26
C LEU A 151 -0.83 2.78 -16.83
N MET A 152 -1.34 1.86 -16.01
CA MET A 152 -2.43 0.96 -16.40
C MET A 152 -3.76 1.69 -16.65
N VAL A 153 -4.01 2.83 -16.00
CA VAL A 153 -5.19 3.67 -16.33
C VAL A 153 -5.12 4.15 -17.77
N ILE A 154 -3.94 4.55 -18.25
CA ILE A 154 -3.75 4.99 -19.64
C ILE A 154 -4.03 3.84 -20.61
N VAL A 155 -3.44 2.66 -20.36
CA VAL A 155 -3.65 1.46 -21.19
C VAL A 155 -5.12 1.08 -21.24
N THR A 156 -5.76 1.01 -20.07
CA THR A 156 -7.17 0.64 -19.95
C THR A 156 -8.09 1.66 -20.62
N GLY A 157 -7.79 2.95 -20.47
CA GLY A 157 -8.55 4.03 -21.11
C GLY A 157 -8.46 3.98 -22.63
N LEU A 158 -7.27 3.68 -23.18
CA LEU A 158 -7.08 3.51 -24.62
C LEU A 158 -7.81 2.28 -25.16
N THR A 159 -7.74 1.15 -24.48
CA THR A 159 -8.38 -0.09 -24.96
C THR A 159 -9.90 -0.05 -24.86
N ILE A 160 -10.45 0.58 -23.81
CA ILE A 160 -11.89 0.80 -23.69
C ILE A 160 -12.39 1.88 -24.66
N GLY A 161 -11.60 2.95 -24.89
CA GLY A 161 -11.97 4.00 -25.85
C GLY A 161 -11.97 3.54 -27.32
N LEU A 162 -11.44 2.35 -27.61
CA LEU A 162 -11.48 1.69 -28.92
C LEU A 162 -12.69 0.76 -29.08
N LEU A 163 -13.55 0.62 -28.06
CA LEU A 163 -14.81 -0.14 -28.09
C LEU A 163 -15.97 0.71 -28.58
#